data_AF-A0A6N7WB20-F1
#
_entry.id   AF-A0A6N7WB20-F1
#
_cell.length_a   1.000
_cell.length_b   1.000
_cell.length_c   1.000
_cell.angle_alpha   90.00
_cell.angle_beta   90.00
_cell.angle_gamma   90.00
#
_symmetry.space_group_name_H-M   'P 1'
#
loop_
_entity.id
_entity.type
_entity.pdbx_description
1 polymer ?
#
loop_
_entity_poly.entity_id
_entity_poly.type
_entity_poly.pdbx_seq_one_letter_code
_entity_poly.pdbx_strand_id
1 'polypeptide(L)'
;MGLEWLEKNLGVRPQSGWLVDTFGLNAQIPQIMKQFGMKDLYANRFGGNKRYDLFWDEGLDGSRIRVSGRDLASLNLRPDSQALTFVSQAGQRL
;
A
#
# COMPACT_ATOMS: atom_id res chain seq x y z
N MET A 1 1.32 17.40 -10.90
CA MET A 1 2.22 18.03 -9.91
C MET A 1 3.57 17.31 -9.79
N GLY A 2 3.74 16.26 -8.98
CA GLY A 2 5.07 15.65 -8.77
C GLY A 2 5.74 15.06 -10.01
N LEU A 3 5.03 14.17 -10.72
CA LEU A 3 5.56 13.51 -11.95
C LEU A 3 5.86 14.52 -13.07
N GLU A 4 4.97 15.48 -13.26
CA GLU A 4 5.14 16.57 -14.23
C GLU A 4 6.39 17.41 -13.94
N TRP A 5 6.65 17.71 -12.67
CA TRP A 5 7.86 18.43 -12.27
C TRP A 5 9.13 17.62 -12.59
N LEU A 6 9.13 16.32 -12.27
CA LEU A 6 10.28 15.44 -12.57
C LEU A 6 10.54 15.36 -14.07
N GLU A 7 9.50 15.25 -14.88
CA GLU A 7 9.61 15.19 -16.33
C GLU A 7 10.15 16.50 -16.89
N LYS A 8 9.61 17.65 -16.46
CA LYS A 8 10.03 18.97 -16.93
C LYS A 8 11.47 19.34 -16.54
N ASN A 9 11.88 19.00 -15.31
CA ASN A 9 13.15 19.49 -14.75
C ASN A 9 14.28 18.47 -14.83
N LEU A 10 13.97 17.17 -14.80
CA LEU A 10 14.95 16.10 -14.79
C LEU A 10 14.85 15.16 -16.00
N GLY A 11 13.80 15.28 -16.84
CA GLY A 11 13.60 14.42 -18.00
C GLY A 11 13.28 12.97 -17.62
N VAL A 12 12.79 12.72 -16.39
CA VAL A 12 12.53 11.38 -15.86
C VAL A 12 11.05 11.19 -15.52
N ARG A 13 10.54 9.99 -15.78
CA ARG A 13 9.20 9.56 -15.38
C ARG A 13 9.30 8.24 -14.61
N PRO A 14 9.29 8.27 -13.26
CA PRO A 14 9.42 7.07 -12.45
C PRO A 14 8.35 6.02 -12.78
N GLN A 15 8.75 4.76 -12.69
CA GLN A 15 7.87 3.60 -12.88
C GLN A 15 7.71 2.77 -11.59
N SER A 16 8.33 3.22 -10.50
CA SER A 16 8.28 2.57 -9.19
C SER A 16 7.75 3.56 -8.16
N GLY A 17 6.70 3.15 -7.43
CA GLY A 17 6.18 3.89 -6.29
C GLY A 17 6.96 3.59 -5.01
N TRP A 18 6.96 4.51 -4.05
CA TRP A 18 7.63 4.35 -2.76
C TRP A 18 6.73 4.81 -1.60
N LEU A 19 6.14 3.86 -0.88
CA LEU A 19 5.21 4.04 0.23
C LEU A 19 5.66 3.24 1.46
N VAL A 20 6.97 3.19 1.73
CA VAL A 20 7.56 2.36 2.81
C VAL A 20 7.21 2.83 4.23
N ASP A 21 6.72 4.06 4.38
CA ASP A 21 6.42 4.69 5.66
C ASP A 21 4.93 5.03 5.85
N THR A 22 4.08 4.62 4.90
CA THR A 22 2.62 4.79 4.98
C THR A 22 2.02 3.74 5.92
N PHE A 23 1.04 4.12 6.76
CA PHE A 23 0.32 3.17 7.61
C PHE A 23 -0.83 2.52 6.86
N GLY A 24 -0.58 1.33 6.31
CA GLY A 24 -1.52 0.62 5.45
C GLY A 24 -1.61 1.20 4.03
N LEU A 25 -2.29 0.47 3.16
CA LEU A 25 -2.59 0.86 1.78
C LEU A 25 -4.10 0.74 1.58
N ASN A 26 -4.71 1.70 0.89
CA ASN A 26 -6.11 1.58 0.52
C ASN A 26 -6.28 0.56 -0.62
N ALA A 27 -7.48 -0.01 -0.75
CA ALA A 27 -7.75 -1.07 -1.74
C ALA A 27 -7.67 -0.62 -3.21
N GLN A 28 -7.61 0.69 -3.50
CA GLN A 28 -7.51 1.21 -4.87
C GLN A 28 -6.09 1.68 -5.24
N ILE A 29 -5.09 1.50 -4.37
CA ILE A 29 -3.68 1.80 -4.68
C ILE A 29 -3.24 1.16 -6.01
N PRO A 30 -3.56 -0.11 -6.31
CA PRO A 30 -3.17 -0.72 -7.58
C PRO A 30 -3.71 0.03 -8.82
N GLN A 31 -4.97 0.48 -8.77
CA GLN A 31 -5.59 1.26 -9.85
C GLN A 31 -4.90 2.61 -10.03
N ILE A 32 -4.74 3.37 -8.94
CA ILE A 32 -4.14 4.70 -8.95
C ILE A 32 -2.70 4.63 -9.49
N MET A 33 -1.91 3.69 -8.97
CA MET A 33 -0.51 3.51 -9.38
C MET A 33 -0.39 3.20 -10.89
N LYS A 34 -1.27 2.35 -11.41
CA LYS A 34 -1.31 2.06 -12.85
C LYS A 34 -1.70 3.26 -13.70
N GLN A 35 -2.67 4.07 -13.28
CA GLN A 35 -3.07 5.29 -13.99
C GLN A 35 -1.92 6.30 -14.11
N PHE A 36 -1.02 6.32 -13.12
CA PHE A 36 0.21 7.13 -13.17
C PHE A 36 1.39 6.43 -13.84
N GLY A 37 1.22 5.22 -14.38
CA GLY A 37 2.25 4.47 -15.12
C GLY A 37 3.28 3.77 -14.25
N MET A 38 2.97 3.53 -12.97
CA MET A 38 3.80 2.71 -12.09
C MET A 38 3.61 1.22 -12.40
N LYS A 39 4.70 0.46 -12.29
CA LYS A 39 4.78 -0.98 -12.55
C LYS A 39 4.97 -1.78 -11.27
N ASP A 40 5.63 -1.19 -10.29
CA ASP A 40 5.88 -1.78 -8.97
C ASP A 40 5.80 -0.74 -7.86
N LEU A 41 5.63 -1.23 -6.65
CA LEU A 41 5.51 -0.45 -5.44
C LEU A 41 6.43 -1.02 -4.37
N TYR A 42 7.27 -0.17 -3.79
CA TYR A 42 7.99 -0.47 -2.56
C TYR A 42 7.17 0.03 -1.38
N ALA A 43 6.73 -0.86 -0.51
CA ALA A 43 5.86 -0.50 0.61
C ALA A 43 6.09 -1.42 1.81
N ASN A 44 5.72 -0.97 3.01
CA ASN A 44 5.73 -1.76 4.24
C ASN A 44 4.46 -1.45 5.06
N ARG A 45 4.38 -1.95 6.30
CA ARG A 45 3.29 -1.65 7.25
C ARG A 45 1.90 -2.02 6.72
N PHE A 46 1.81 -3.20 6.12
CA PHE A 46 0.57 -3.73 5.56
C PHE A 46 -0.44 -4.19 6.61
N GLY A 47 0.01 -4.35 7.85
CA GLY A 47 -0.75 -4.92 8.94
C GLY A 47 -0.83 -6.45 8.88
N GLY A 48 -1.12 -7.04 10.03
CA GLY A 48 -1.45 -8.46 10.17
C GLY A 48 -0.28 -9.39 9.83
N ASN A 49 -0.59 -10.48 9.13
CA ASN A 49 0.27 -11.66 9.04
C ASN A 49 0.97 -11.76 7.68
N LYS A 50 1.12 -10.65 6.94
CA LYS A 50 1.71 -10.66 5.60
C LYS A 50 3.24 -10.82 5.70
N ARG A 51 3.70 -12.05 5.52
CA ARG A 51 5.12 -12.44 5.62
C ARG A 51 5.86 -12.52 4.28
N TYR A 52 5.20 -12.16 3.17
CA TYR A 52 5.78 -12.22 1.84
C TYR A 52 6.54 -10.92 1.53
N ASP A 53 7.72 -11.05 0.94
CA ASP A 53 8.54 -9.91 0.51
C ASP A 53 8.18 -9.40 -0.89
N LEU A 54 7.47 -10.24 -1.65
CA LEU A 54 7.03 -9.97 -3.01
C LEU A 54 5.65 -10.58 -3.23
N PHE A 55 4.67 -9.76 -3.59
CA PHE A 55 3.31 -10.24 -3.86
C PHE A 55 2.60 -9.34 -4.86
N TRP A 56 1.52 -9.85 -5.45
CA TRP A 56 0.59 -9.05 -6.23
C TRP A 56 -0.48 -8.48 -5.30
N ASP A 57 -0.62 -7.16 -5.31
CA ASP A 57 -1.76 -6.48 -4.71
C ASP A 57 -2.80 -6.22 -5.80
N GLU A 58 -4.07 -6.55 -5.51
CA GLU A 58 -5.18 -6.48 -6.45
C GLU A 58 -6.26 -5.55 -5.90
N GLY A 59 -6.60 -4.53 -6.68
CA GLY A 59 -7.64 -3.58 -6.33
C GLY A 59 -9.04 -4.13 -6.57
N LEU A 60 -10.05 -3.41 -6.10
CA LEU A 60 -11.45 -3.84 -6.21
C LEU A 60 -11.94 -3.92 -7.67
N ASP A 61 -11.23 -3.24 -8.58
CA ASP A 61 -11.47 -3.23 -10.02
C ASP A 61 -10.66 -4.29 -10.79
N GLY A 62 -9.91 -5.16 -10.09
CA GLY A 62 -9.02 -6.16 -10.69
C GLY A 62 -7.67 -5.60 -11.16
N SER A 63 -7.40 -4.30 -10.94
CA SER A 63 -6.08 -3.73 -11.22
C SER A 63 -5.02 -4.37 -10.32
N ARG A 64 -3.96 -4.91 -10.90
CA ARG A 64 -2.83 -5.49 -10.14
C ARG A 64 -1.56 -4.64 -10.19
N ILE A 65 -0.84 -4.55 -9.06
CA ILE A 65 0.53 -4.03 -8.98
C ILE A 65 1.43 -4.98 -8.17
N ARG A 66 2.71 -5.07 -8.55
CA ARG A 66 3.68 -5.87 -7.82
C ARG A 66 4.22 -5.07 -6.64
N VAL A 67 4.08 -5.60 -5.43
CA VAL A 67 4.57 -4.98 -4.21
C VAL A 67 5.82 -5.70 -3.73
N SER A 68 6.88 -4.93 -3.49
CA SER A 68 8.13 -5.38 -2.87
C SER A 68 8.27 -4.75 -1.49
N GLY A 69 8.36 -5.56 -0.45
CA GLY A 69 8.59 -5.08 0.91
C GLY A 69 7.96 -5.99 1.95
N ARG A 70 8.41 -5.82 3.20
CA ARG A 70 8.04 -6.68 4.32
C ARG A 70 7.48 -5.83 5.43
N ASP A 71 6.42 -6.32 6.05
CA ASP A 71 5.94 -5.72 7.28
C ASP A 71 6.84 -6.10 8.47
N LEU A 72 8.03 -5.47 8.55
CA LEU A 72 8.99 -5.67 9.64
C LEU A 72 8.47 -5.15 10.97
N ALA A 73 7.63 -4.10 10.95
CA ALA A 73 7.02 -3.55 12.15
C ALA A 73 5.96 -4.51 12.71
N SER A 74 5.13 -5.14 11.87
CA SER A 74 4.11 -6.10 12.32
C SER A 74 4.65 -7.26 13.13
N LEU A 75 5.89 -7.68 12.89
CA LEU A 75 6.52 -8.76 13.67
C LEU A 75 6.75 -8.37 15.14
N ASN A 76 6.91 -7.08 15.41
CA ASN A 76 7.16 -6.54 16.75
C ASN A 76 5.94 -5.79 17.33
N LEU A 77 4.90 -5.58 16.53
CA LEU A 77 3.64 -4.98 16.98
C LEU A 77 2.81 -6.07 17.66
N ARG A 78 2.69 -5.95 18.98
CA ARG A 78 1.72 -6.75 19.74
C ARG A 78 0.30 -6.47 19.23
N PRO A 79 -0.63 -7.42 19.25
CA PRO A 79 -2.02 -7.19 18.81
C PRO A 79 -2.71 -6.00 19.50
N ASP A 80 -2.30 -5.64 20.72
CA ASP A 80 -2.80 -4.50 21.51
C ASP A 80 -2.13 -3.14 21.16
N SER A 81 -1.15 -3.13 20.25
CA SER A 81 -0.39 -1.93 19.87
C SER A 81 -0.91 -1.22 18.61
N GLN A 82 -1.89 -1.80 17.91
CA GLN A 82 -2.55 -1.15 16.79
C GLN A 82 -3.66 -0.20 17.28
N ALA A 83 -3.48 1.10 17.03
CA ALA A 83 -4.43 2.15 17.42
C ALA A 83 -5.73 2.17 16.58
N LEU A 84 -5.82 1.32 15.54
CA LEU A 84 -6.99 1.21 14.68
C LEU A 84 -7.61 -0.18 14.84
N THR A 85 -8.45 -0.34 15.84
CA THR A 85 -9.38 -1.46 15.94
C THR A 85 -10.60 -1.12 15.08
N PHE A 86 -10.86 -1.92 14.04
CA PHE A 86 -12.18 -1.89 13.41
C PHE A 86 -13.19 -2.40 14.43
N VAL A 87 -13.92 -1.50 15.07
CA VAL A 87 -15.08 -1.86 15.87
C VAL A 87 -16.16 -2.28 14.88
N SER A 88 -16.36 -3.59 14.69
CA SER A 88 -17.66 -4.03 14.18
C SER A 88 -18.69 -3.56 15.20
N GLN A 89 -19.64 -2.72 14.80
CA GLN A 89 -20.79 -2.40 15.64
C GLN A 89 -21.62 -3.68 15.83
N ALA A 90 -21.23 -4.53 16.77
CA ALA A 90 -22.09 -5.54 17.34
C ALA A 90 -22.97 -4.84 18.39
N GLY A 91 -24.06 -4.23 17.92
CA GLY A 91 -24.92 -3.43 18.80
C GLY A 91 -26.31 -3.03 18.29
N GLN A 92 -26.73 -3.40 17.07
CA GLN A 92 -28.14 -3.33 16.70
C GLN A 92 -28.72 -4.74 16.58
N ARG A 93 -29.47 -5.12 17.62
CA ARG A 93 -30.43 -6.23 17.59
C ARG A 93 -31.47 -5.96 16.51
N LEU A 94 -31.80 -6.99 15.72
CA LEU A 94 -33.13 -7.15 15.13
C LEU A 94 -34.16 -7.37 16.25
#